data_AF-A0A7W0KSF1-F1
#
_entry.id   AF-A0A7W0KSF1-F1
#
_cell.length_a   1.000
_cell.length_b   1.000
_cell.length_c   1.000
_cell.angle_alpha   90.00
_cell.angle_beta   90.00
_cell.angle_gamma   90.00
#
_symmetry.space_group_name_H-M   'P 1'
#
loop_
_entity.id
_entity.type
_entity.pdbx_description
1 polymer ?
#
loop_
_entity_poly.entity_id
_entity_poly.type
_entity_poly.pdbx_seq_one_letter_code
_entity_poly.pdbx_strand_id
1 'polypeptide(L)'
;MGLSLAVLAVIIAHRAGDILPETKLDLLVDPGRFLSRATFFWDASADFGRIQNQAVGYLWPMGPFFLLGDALGVPPWLVQRLWISALVILALWGMHAVLRNLDVGTPASRVLGAAVYALAPSFLATMIYQSAAQIPVAALPWIMAPLLRRSDDGSLPAGAAWRSGLAVACIGAVNGAAAIIVLAVPVLWFLTRQRPVANWRLAGTWSLASLLGMAWWLAPLSLQGRYGFAFTRYT
;
A
#
# COMPACT_ATOMS: atom_id res chain seq x y z
N MET A 1 10.88 16.30 9.25
CA MET A 1 12.17 15.62 8.96
C MET A 1 12.68 14.85 10.18
N GLY A 2 12.83 15.47 11.36
CA GLY A 2 13.32 14.78 12.57
C GLY A 2 12.55 13.51 12.97
N LEU A 3 11.22 13.53 12.94
CA LEU A 3 10.40 12.36 13.28
C LEU A 3 10.62 11.19 12.30
N SER A 4 10.79 11.45 11.01
CA SER A 4 11.06 10.39 10.01
C SER A 4 12.41 9.72 10.25
N LEU A 5 13.43 10.49 10.61
CA LEU A 5 14.75 9.95 10.97
C LEU A 5 14.67 9.12 12.26
N ALA A 6 13.91 9.57 13.26
CA ALA A 6 13.68 8.79 14.48
C ALA A 6 12.98 7.46 14.20
N VAL A 7 11.92 7.46 13.38
CA VAL A 7 11.23 6.23 12.93
C VAL A 7 12.20 5.28 12.24
N LEU A 8 12.96 5.78 11.27
CA LEU A 8 13.96 4.98 10.55
C LEU A 8 14.99 4.37 11.49
N ALA A 9 15.57 5.19 12.38
CA ALA A 9 16.59 4.74 13.33
C ALA A 9 16.05 3.67 14.29
N VAL A 10 14.85 3.86 14.84
CA VAL A 10 14.21 2.90 15.76
C VAL A 10 13.92 1.58 15.06
N ILE A 11 13.38 1.61 13.85
CA ILE A 11 13.05 0.38 13.10
C ILE A 11 14.33 -0.37 12.70
N ILE A 12 15.36 0.33 12.21
CA ILE A 12 16.65 -0.30 11.88
C ILE A 12 17.30 -0.92 13.11
N ALA A 13 17.26 -0.24 14.25
CA ALA A 13 17.83 -0.74 15.51
C ALA A 13 17.07 -1.96 16.08
N HIS A 14 15.79 -2.10 15.75
CA HIS A 14 14.97 -3.21 16.24
C HIS A 14 15.47 -4.55 15.70
N ARG A 15 16.07 -5.34 16.61
CA ARG A 15 16.67 -6.66 16.31
C ARG A 15 17.57 -6.61 15.09
N ALA A 16 18.52 -5.66 15.09
CA ALA A 16 19.47 -5.48 14.00
C ALA A 16 20.26 -6.77 13.76
N GLY A 17 20.40 -7.16 12.50
CA GLY A 17 21.02 -8.44 12.10
C GLY A 17 20.04 -9.61 11.99
N ASP A 18 18.87 -9.56 12.63
CA ASP A 18 17.87 -10.63 12.56
C ASP A 18 16.89 -10.42 11.42
N ILE A 19 16.72 -11.46 10.59
CA ILE A 19 15.58 -11.58 9.68
C ILE A 19 14.34 -11.92 10.51
N LEU A 20 13.33 -11.06 10.46
CA LEU A 20 12.06 -11.30 11.16
C LEU A 20 11.07 -12.03 10.24
N PRO A 21 10.04 -12.70 10.80
CA PRO A 21 8.94 -13.21 10.01
C PRO A 21 8.40 -12.14 9.07
N GLU A 22 8.10 -12.52 7.83
CA GLU A 22 7.52 -11.63 6.83
C GLU A 22 6.51 -12.43 6.01
N THR A 23 5.59 -11.72 5.37
CA THR A 23 4.48 -12.24 4.56
C THR A 23 4.95 -13.30 3.53
N LYS A 24 6.17 -13.15 3.00
CA LYS A 24 6.85 -14.16 2.16
C LYS A 24 8.34 -14.24 2.44
N LEU A 25 8.80 -15.43 2.80
CA LEU A 25 10.22 -15.74 2.94
C LEU A 25 10.97 -15.63 1.61
N ASP A 26 10.34 -16.01 0.49
CA ASP A 26 10.99 -16.00 -0.83
C ASP A 26 11.53 -14.61 -1.21
N LEU A 27 10.88 -13.52 -0.76
CA LEU A 27 11.35 -12.15 -1.01
C LEU A 27 12.66 -11.81 -0.30
N LEU A 28 12.96 -12.48 0.81
CA LEU A 28 14.17 -12.26 1.61
C LEU A 28 15.34 -13.15 1.16
N VAL A 29 15.04 -14.26 0.46
CA VAL A 29 16.02 -15.27 0.07
C VAL A 29 16.39 -15.16 -1.41
N ASP A 30 15.41 -15.07 -2.30
CA ASP A 30 15.61 -14.98 -3.75
C ASP A 30 14.41 -14.25 -4.38
N PRO A 31 14.35 -12.91 -4.25
CA PRO A 31 13.23 -12.12 -4.77
C PRO A 31 13.14 -12.22 -6.30
N GLY A 32 14.25 -12.38 -7.01
CA GLY A 32 14.27 -12.51 -8.47
C GLY A 32 13.53 -13.76 -8.95
N ARG A 33 13.87 -14.92 -8.40
CA ARG A 33 13.18 -16.18 -8.71
C ARG A 33 11.71 -16.14 -8.28
N PHE A 34 11.42 -15.55 -7.13
CA PHE A 34 10.03 -15.39 -6.68
C PHE A 34 9.19 -14.59 -7.66
N LEU A 35 9.66 -13.40 -8.07
CA LEU A 35 8.92 -12.53 -8.98
C LEU A 35 8.82 -13.13 -10.38
N SER A 36 9.86 -13.84 -10.85
CA SER A 36 9.81 -14.58 -12.10
C SER A 36 8.73 -15.67 -12.08
N ARG A 37 8.54 -16.38 -10.96
CA ARG A 37 7.43 -17.34 -10.84
C ARG A 37 6.09 -16.65 -10.75
N ALA A 38 6.00 -15.50 -10.07
CA ALA A 38 4.74 -14.77 -9.86
C ALA A 38 4.07 -14.28 -11.15
N THR A 39 4.77 -14.27 -12.29
CA THR A 39 4.20 -13.96 -13.61
C THR A 39 3.46 -15.13 -14.26
N PHE A 40 3.60 -16.34 -13.71
CA PHE A 40 2.91 -17.54 -14.17
C PHE A 40 1.73 -17.88 -13.26
N PHE A 41 0.58 -18.25 -13.85
CA PHE A 41 -0.61 -18.60 -13.06
C PHE A 41 -0.47 -19.93 -12.30
N TRP A 42 0.21 -20.90 -12.93
CA TRP A 42 0.51 -22.22 -12.37
C TRP A 42 1.98 -22.31 -11.96
N ASP A 43 2.23 -22.76 -10.73
CA ASP A 43 3.59 -23.07 -10.25
C ASP A 43 3.72 -24.57 -10.02
N ALA A 44 4.47 -25.24 -10.89
CA ALA A 44 4.77 -26.67 -10.78
C ALA A 44 5.85 -26.98 -9.73
N SER A 45 6.60 -25.97 -9.27
CA SER A 45 7.71 -26.14 -8.32
C SER A 45 7.29 -26.12 -6.86
N ALA A 46 6.04 -25.73 -6.57
CA ALA A 46 5.51 -25.62 -5.22
C ALA A 46 4.56 -26.78 -4.90
N ASP A 47 4.78 -27.44 -3.76
CA ASP A 47 3.98 -28.57 -3.26
C ASP A 47 3.82 -29.69 -4.33
N PHE A 48 2.58 -29.97 -4.75
CA PHE A 48 2.24 -30.91 -5.84
C PHE A 48 1.84 -30.20 -7.13
N GLY A 49 2.26 -28.93 -7.28
CA GLY A 49 1.75 -28.01 -8.28
C GLY A 49 0.51 -27.27 -7.77
N ARG A 50 0.50 -25.94 -7.91
CA ARG A 50 -0.62 -25.11 -7.45
C ARG A 50 -0.83 -23.84 -8.26
N ILE A 51 -2.05 -23.32 -8.19
CA ILE A 51 -2.33 -21.93 -8.58
C ILE A 51 -1.80 -21.02 -7.48
N GLN A 52 -1.00 -20.03 -7.88
CA GLN A 52 -0.31 -19.17 -6.92
C GLN A 52 -1.26 -18.17 -6.26
N ASN A 53 -1.58 -18.41 -4.99
CA ASN A 53 -2.35 -17.47 -4.19
C ASN A 53 -1.52 -16.22 -3.84
N GLN A 54 -2.08 -15.03 -4.07
CA GLN A 54 -1.51 -13.72 -3.71
C GLN A 54 -0.15 -13.34 -4.35
N ALA A 55 0.51 -14.25 -5.07
CA ALA A 55 1.87 -14.03 -5.60
C ALA A 55 1.95 -12.81 -6.53
N VAL A 56 0.95 -12.63 -7.40
CA VAL A 56 0.88 -11.46 -8.29
C VAL A 56 0.94 -10.15 -7.51
N GLY A 57 0.33 -10.08 -6.31
CA GLY A 57 0.27 -8.87 -5.50
C GLY A 57 1.64 -8.34 -5.07
N TYR A 58 2.69 -9.15 -5.17
CA TYR A 58 4.06 -8.76 -4.88
C TYR A 58 4.79 -8.14 -6.09
N LEU A 59 4.27 -8.26 -7.32
CA LEU A 59 4.91 -7.67 -8.50
C LEU A 59 5.07 -6.14 -8.39
N TRP A 60 4.18 -5.49 -7.63
CA TRP A 60 4.30 -4.08 -7.30
C TRP A 60 3.54 -3.75 -6.00
N PRO A 61 4.08 -2.91 -5.10
CA PRO A 61 5.43 -2.32 -5.10
C PRO A 61 6.49 -3.12 -4.32
N MET A 62 6.07 -4.07 -3.47
CA MET A 62 6.97 -4.73 -2.51
C MET A 62 8.07 -5.54 -3.20
N GLY A 63 7.75 -6.37 -4.19
CA GLY A 63 8.72 -7.21 -4.89
C GLY A 63 9.88 -6.42 -5.48
N PRO A 64 9.63 -5.41 -6.32
CA PRO A 64 10.68 -4.56 -6.87
C PRO A 64 11.56 -3.88 -5.82
N PHE A 65 11.01 -3.52 -4.66
CA PHE A 65 11.79 -2.97 -3.56
C PHE A 65 12.81 -3.99 -3.02
N PHE A 66 12.36 -5.24 -2.79
CA PHE A 66 13.24 -6.30 -2.31
C PHE A 66 14.25 -6.75 -3.38
N LEU A 67 13.83 -6.83 -4.64
CA LEU A 67 14.71 -7.13 -5.77
C LEU A 67 15.82 -6.09 -5.92
N LEU A 68 15.49 -4.80 -5.74
CA LEU A 68 16.49 -3.74 -5.76
C LEU A 68 17.48 -3.88 -4.60
N GLY A 69 17.01 -4.17 -3.40
CA GLY A 69 17.87 -4.40 -2.23
C GLY A 69 18.85 -5.55 -2.46
N ASP A 70 18.34 -6.67 -2.99
CA ASP A 70 19.13 -7.84 -3.35
C ASP A 70 20.18 -7.53 -4.43
N ALA A 71 19.78 -6.84 -5.52
CA ALA A 71 20.69 -6.43 -6.59
C ALA A 71 21.81 -5.47 -6.11
N LEU A 72 21.55 -4.69 -5.06
CA LEU A 72 22.53 -3.80 -4.43
C LEU A 72 23.39 -4.50 -3.37
N GLY A 73 23.18 -5.80 -3.12
CA GLY A 73 23.90 -6.57 -2.09
C GLY A 73 23.56 -6.15 -0.66
N VAL A 74 22.41 -5.50 -0.44
CA VAL A 74 21.98 -5.07 0.89
C VAL A 74 21.52 -6.30 1.68
N PRO A 75 21.98 -6.49 2.93
CA PRO A 75 21.55 -7.63 3.75
C PRO A 75 20.02 -7.72 3.87
N PRO A 76 19.41 -8.92 3.74
CA PRO A 76 17.95 -9.07 3.71
C PRO A 76 17.22 -8.45 4.92
N TRP A 77 17.80 -8.59 6.12
CA TRP A 77 17.24 -7.98 7.34
C TRP A 77 17.16 -6.45 7.23
N LEU A 78 18.15 -5.81 6.59
CA LEU A 78 18.18 -4.36 6.41
C LEU A 78 17.18 -3.93 5.34
N VAL A 79 17.08 -4.66 4.22
CA VAL A 79 16.02 -4.43 3.21
C VAL A 79 14.64 -4.49 3.85
N GLN A 80 14.39 -5.49 4.72
CA GLN A 80 13.14 -5.60 5.48
C GLN A 80 12.88 -4.37 6.36
N ARG A 81 13.88 -3.89 7.12
CA ARG A 81 13.73 -2.69 7.97
C ARG A 81 13.52 -1.42 7.15
N LEU A 82 14.21 -1.28 6.02
CA LEU A 82 14.04 -0.14 5.12
C LEU A 82 12.64 -0.14 4.50
N TRP A 83 12.13 -1.30 4.13
CA TRP A 83 10.76 -1.47 3.62
C TRP A 83 9.71 -1.04 4.65
N ILE A 84 9.79 -1.60 5.87
CA ILE A 84 8.88 -1.27 6.98
C ILE A 84 8.96 0.23 7.30
N SER A 85 10.17 0.79 7.36
CA SER A 85 10.38 2.22 7.59
C SER A 85 9.74 3.06 6.48
N ALA A 86 9.89 2.66 5.23
CA ALA A 86 9.28 3.36 4.10
C ALA A 86 7.75 3.39 4.20
N LEU A 87 7.10 2.28 4.57
CA LEU A 87 5.64 2.22 4.75
C LEU A 87 5.16 3.10 5.92
N VAL A 88 5.85 3.08 7.05
CA VAL A 88 5.50 3.92 8.21
C VAL A 88 5.68 5.40 7.89
N ILE A 89 6.78 5.76 7.21
CA ILE A 89 7.05 7.13 6.77
C ILE A 89 6.03 7.56 5.70
N LEU A 90 5.65 6.67 4.79
CA LEU A 90 4.60 6.91 3.79
C LEU A 90 3.27 7.24 4.48
N ALA A 91 2.85 6.43 5.46
CA ALA A 91 1.63 6.65 6.24
C ALA A 91 1.68 8.00 6.98
N LEU A 92 2.82 8.33 7.59
CA LEU A 92 3.03 9.56 8.34
C LEU A 92 2.88 10.79 7.44
N TRP A 93 3.62 10.85 6.34
CA TRP A 93 3.56 11.99 5.43
C TRP A 93 2.24 12.09 4.69
N GLY A 94 1.64 10.95 4.36
CA GLY A 94 0.32 10.91 3.74
C GLY A 94 -0.73 11.51 4.68
N MET A 95 -0.77 11.08 5.95
CA MET A 95 -1.73 11.62 6.92
C MET A 95 -1.46 13.10 7.20
N HIS A 96 -0.20 13.51 7.30
CA HIS A 96 0.15 14.93 7.41
C HIS A 96 -0.37 15.75 6.22
N ALA A 97 -0.26 15.22 4.99
CA ALA A 97 -0.80 15.85 3.80
C ALA A 97 -2.33 15.95 3.83
N VAL A 98 -3.03 14.90 4.29
CA VAL A 98 -4.49 14.91 4.50
C VAL A 98 -4.89 16.00 5.48
N LEU A 99 -4.30 16.06 6.68
CA LEU A 99 -4.64 17.04 7.71
C LEU A 99 -4.37 18.47 7.23
N ARG A 100 -3.27 18.67 6.49
CA ARG A 100 -2.95 19.96 5.88
C ARG A 100 -3.96 20.36 4.80
N ASN A 101 -4.37 19.43 3.93
CA ASN A 101 -5.32 19.73 2.85
C ASN A 101 -6.76 19.93 3.36
N LEU A 102 -7.09 19.37 4.52
CA LEU A 102 -8.36 19.64 5.23
C LEU A 102 -8.33 20.92 6.08
N ASP A 103 -7.17 21.56 6.20
CA ASP A 103 -6.91 22.68 7.10
C ASP A 103 -7.29 22.40 8.58
N VAL A 104 -7.05 21.17 9.04
CA VAL A 104 -7.37 20.76 10.42
C VAL A 104 -6.14 20.90 11.30
N GLY A 105 -6.29 21.60 12.43
CA GLY A 105 -5.26 21.76 13.46
C GLY A 105 -4.11 22.70 13.08
N THR A 106 -3.16 22.86 13.99
CA THR A 106 -1.96 23.69 13.84
C THR A 106 -0.80 22.88 13.23
N PRO A 107 0.29 23.51 12.76
CA PRO A 107 1.45 22.78 12.25
C PRO A 107 1.96 21.69 13.21
N ALA A 108 2.01 21.98 14.51
CA ALA A 108 2.44 21.01 15.53
C ALA A 108 1.41 19.87 15.71
N SER A 109 0.12 20.19 15.84
CA SER A 109 -0.90 19.15 16.03
C SER A 109 -1.08 18.25 14.81
N ARG A 110 -0.80 18.76 13.60
CA ARG A 110 -0.78 17.95 12.36
C ARG A 110 0.33 16.92 12.36
N VAL A 111 1.50 17.25 12.90
CA VAL A 111 2.60 16.28 13.07
C VAL A 111 2.19 15.22 14.08
N LEU A 112 1.58 15.61 15.21
CA LEU A 112 1.10 14.67 16.21
C LEU A 112 0.01 13.73 15.66
N GLY A 113 -1.00 14.27 14.97
CA GLY A 113 -2.07 13.47 14.36
C GLY A 113 -1.55 12.49 13.31
N ALA A 114 -0.58 12.91 12.50
CA ALA A 114 0.12 12.04 11.56
C ALA A 114 0.91 10.92 12.26
N ALA A 115 1.57 11.24 13.38
CA ALA A 115 2.29 10.27 14.19
C ALA A 115 1.35 9.23 14.82
N VAL A 116 0.21 9.67 15.37
CA VAL A 116 -0.81 8.77 15.95
C VAL A 116 -1.32 7.78 14.91
N TYR A 117 -1.52 8.22 13.66
CA TYR A 117 -1.92 7.34 12.57
C TYR A 117 -0.83 6.33 12.19
N ALA A 118 0.38 6.82 11.91
CA ALA A 118 1.47 5.99 11.40
C ALA A 118 2.09 5.05 12.45
N LEU A 119 1.96 5.40 13.72
CA LEU A 119 2.50 4.64 14.85
C LEU A 119 1.39 3.98 15.69
N ALA A 120 0.18 3.86 15.13
CA ALA A 120 -0.92 3.19 15.79
C ALA A 120 -0.51 1.76 16.20
N PRO A 121 -0.73 1.32 17.45
CA PRO A 121 -0.26 0.02 17.94
C PRO A 121 -0.73 -1.16 17.07
N SER A 122 -1.98 -1.15 16.60
CA SER A 122 -2.53 -2.20 15.74
C SER A 122 -1.83 -2.27 14.37
N PHE A 123 -1.49 -1.11 13.81
CA PHE A 123 -0.76 -1.00 12.56
C PHE A 123 0.67 -1.51 12.73
N LEU A 124 1.38 -1.06 13.76
CA LEU A 124 2.76 -1.50 14.02
C LEU A 124 2.86 -2.98 14.39
N ALA A 125 1.91 -3.49 15.18
CA ALA A 125 1.88 -4.91 15.56
C ALA A 125 1.84 -5.81 14.32
N THR A 126 0.95 -5.51 13.37
CA THR A 126 0.79 -6.30 12.14
C THR A 126 1.86 -6.02 11.09
N MET A 127 2.40 -4.80 11.04
CA MET A 127 3.42 -4.39 10.07
C MET A 127 4.69 -5.25 10.14
N ILE A 128 5.10 -5.68 11.34
CA ILE A 128 6.37 -6.38 11.53
C ILE A 128 6.38 -7.78 10.89
N TYR A 129 5.22 -8.45 10.80
CA TYR A 129 5.13 -9.82 10.28
C TYR A 129 4.25 -9.97 9.02
N GLN A 130 3.46 -8.95 8.68
CA GLN A 130 2.54 -8.94 7.54
C GLN A 130 2.55 -7.59 6.80
N SER A 131 3.74 -7.05 6.49
CA SER A 131 3.89 -5.70 5.94
C SER A 131 3.15 -5.51 4.62
N ALA A 132 3.09 -6.54 3.78
CA ALA A 132 2.40 -6.50 2.49
C ALA A 132 0.88 -6.26 2.63
N ALA A 133 0.26 -6.81 3.68
CA ALA A 133 -1.17 -6.62 3.95
C ALA A 133 -1.49 -5.21 4.47
N GLN A 134 -0.47 -4.47 4.95
CA GLN A 134 -0.61 -3.13 5.52
C GLN A 134 -0.36 -2.01 4.50
N ILE A 135 0.10 -2.33 3.27
CA ILE A 135 0.28 -1.34 2.19
C ILE A 135 -0.99 -0.52 1.93
N PRO A 136 -2.20 -1.11 1.82
CA PRO A 136 -3.42 -0.34 1.58
C PRO A 136 -3.69 0.69 2.68
N VAL A 137 -3.46 0.32 3.94
CA VAL A 137 -3.61 1.24 5.08
C VAL A 137 -2.57 2.35 4.98
N ALA A 138 -1.29 2.03 4.75
CA ALA A 138 -0.23 3.02 4.64
C ALA A 138 -0.45 4.02 3.48
N ALA A 139 -1.03 3.55 2.38
CA ALA A 139 -1.29 4.33 1.17
C ALA A 139 -2.63 5.09 1.18
N LEU A 140 -3.58 4.74 2.04
CA LEU A 140 -4.89 5.38 2.12
C LEU A 140 -4.82 6.92 2.19
N PRO A 141 -3.95 7.53 3.03
CA PRO A 141 -3.86 8.98 3.06
C PRO A 141 -3.36 9.58 1.73
N TRP A 142 -2.56 8.86 0.96
CA TRP A 142 -2.12 9.28 -0.39
C TRP A 142 -3.18 9.10 -1.47
N ILE A 143 -4.13 8.18 -1.27
CA ILE A 143 -5.35 8.10 -2.09
C ILE A 143 -6.21 9.34 -1.83
N MET A 144 -6.33 9.76 -0.57
CA MET A 144 -7.18 10.89 -0.17
C MET A 144 -6.56 12.26 -0.43
N ALA A 145 -5.28 12.46 -0.15
CA ALA A 145 -4.64 13.77 -0.16
C ALA A 145 -4.84 14.55 -1.49
N PRO A 146 -4.69 13.94 -2.69
CA PRO A 146 -4.95 14.64 -3.95
C PRO A 146 -6.40 15.11 -4.11
N LEU A 147 -7.37 14.34 -3.61
CA LEU A 147 -8.81 14.66 -3.68
C LEU A 147 -9.21 15.77 -2.72
N LEU A 148 -8.44 15.94 -1.64
CA LEU A 148 -8.67 16.94 -0.60
C LEU A 148 -7.99 18.28 -0.90
N ARG A 149 -6.94 18.29 -1.73
CA ARG A 149 -6.20 19.51 -2.06
C ARG A 149 -7.07 20.49 -2.85
N ARG A 150 -7.06 21.76 -2.44
CA ARG A 150 -7.66 22.87 -3.16
C ARG A 150 -6.58 23.87 -3.59
N SER A 151 -6.78 24.47 -4.77
CA SER A 151 -6.02 25.61 -5.26
C SER A 151 -6.47 26.89 -4.56
N ASP A 152 -5.72 27.99 -4.73
CA ASP A 152 -6.01 29.29 -4.08
C ASP A 152 -7.39 29.87 -4.48
N ASP A 153 -7.85 29.54 -5.68
CA ASP A 153 -9.19 29.85 -6.21
C ASP A 153 -10.29 28.89 -5.71
N GLY A 154 -9.95 27.94 -4.84
CA GLY A 154 -10.85 26.91 -4.32
C GLY A 154 -11.14 25.76 -5.28
N SER A 155 -10.54 25.75 -6.47
CA SER A 155 -10.71 24.68 -7.46
C SER A 155 -9.92 23.42 -7.07
N LEU A 156 -10.28 22.28 -7.67
CA LEU A 156 -9.49 21.06 -7.56
C LEU A 156 -8.34 21.10 -8.57
N PRO A 157 -7.10 20.78 -8.16
CA PRO A 157 -5.98 20.71 -9.09
C PRO A 157 -6.25 19.75 -10.24
N ALA A 158 -5.86 20.14 -11.46
CA ALA A 158 -5.87 19.25 -12.62
C ALA A 158 -5.11 17.94 -12.31
N GLY A 159 -5.74 16.81 -12.65
CA GLY A 159 -5.15 15.49 -12.43
C GLY A 159 -5.23 14.95 -10.99
N ALA A 160 -5.99 15.57 -10.08
CA ALA A 160 -6.20 15.05 -8.72
C ALA A 160 -6.68 13.58 -8.73
N ALA A 161 -7.62 13.25 -9.62
CA ALA A 161 -8.13 11.89 -9.80
C ALA A 161 -7.03 10.90 -10.22
N TRP A 162 -6.19 11.30 -11.18
CA TRP A 162 -5.08 10.47 -11.67
C TRP A 162 -3.98 10.26 -10.62
N ARG A 163 -3.64 11.30 -9.84
CA ARG A 163 -2.69 11.18 -8.73
C ARG A 163 -3.20 10.25 -7.63
N SER A 164 -4.50 10.32 -7.33
CA SER A 164 -5.15 9.40 -6.40
C SER A 164 -5.17 7.97 -6.96
N GLY A 165 -5.50 7.80 -8.24
CA GLY A 165 -5.44 6.50 -8.93
C GLY A 165 -4.04 5.89 -8.99
N LEU A 166 -2.98 6.70 -9.08
CA LEU A 166 -1.61 6.23 -8.96
C LEU A 166 -1.32 5.67 -7.56
N ALA A 167 -1.81 6.33 -6.50
CA ALA A 167 -1.71 5.78 -5.15
C ALA A 167 -2.48 4.46 -5.02
N VAL A 168 -3.65 4.33 -5.67
CA VAL A 168 -4.40 3.06 -5.76
C VAL A 168 -3.58 1.99 -6.49
N ALA A 169 -2.87 2.32 -7.56
CA ALA A 169 -2.00 1.37 -8.26
C ALA A 169 -0.88 0.81 -7.36
N CYS A 170 -0.45 1.58 -6.37
CA CYS A 170 0.61 1.21 -5.43
C CYS A 170 0.15 0.43 -4.19
N ILE A 171 -1.14 0.18 -3.99
CA ILE A 171 -1.58 -0.57 -2.79
C ILE A 171 -1.28 -2.08 -2.87
N GLY A 172 -0.97 -2.59 -4.07
CA GLY A 172 -0.75 -4.01 -4.32
C GLY A 172 -2.02 -4.85 -4.08
N ALA A 173 -1.91 -6.15 -4.31
CA ALA A 173 -3.04 -7.08 -4.17
C ALA A 173 -2.71 -8.33 -3.35
N VAL A 174 -1.69 -8.24 -2.49
CA VAL A 174 -1.38 -9.31 -1.54
C VAL A 174 -2.57 -9.56 -0.63
N ASN A 175 -3.27 -8.51 -0.22
CA ASN A 175 -4.55 -8.59 0.45
C ASN A 175 -5.61 -7.80 -0.34
N GLY A 176 -6.32 -8.49 -1.24
CA GLY A 176 -7.38 -7.89 -2.06
C GLY A 176 -8.54 -7.31 -1.24
N ALA A 177 -8.90 -7.94 -0.12
CA ALA A 177 -9.95 -7.42 0.76
C ALA A 177 -9.54 -6.08 1.40
N ALA A 178 -8.30 -5.98 1.89
CA ALA A 178 -7.75 -4.72 2.40
C ALA A 178 -7.63 -3.66 1.29
N ALA A 179 -7.23 -4.05 0.08
CA ALA A 179 -7.15 -3.15 -1.06
C ALA A 179 -8.53 -2.55 -1.44
N ILE A 180 -9.60 -3.34 -1.33
CA ILE A 180 -10.97 -2.88 -1.63
C ILE A 180 -11.54 -2.04 -0.48
N ILE A 181 -11.39 -2.46 0.78
CA ILE A 181 -12.03 -1.78 1.92
C ILE A 181 -11.51 -0.35 2.11
N VAL A 182 -10.23 -0.09 1.82
CA VAL A 182 -9.69 1.28 1.92
C VAL A 182 -10.32 2.24 0.91
N LEU A 183 -10.82 1.74 -0.22
CA LEU A 183 -11.53 2.54 -1.21
C LEU A 183 -12.94 2.97 -0.75
N ALA A 184 -13.46 2.38 0.33
CA ALA A 184 -14.70 2.87 0.94
C ALA A 184 -14.57 4.33 1.42
N VAL A 185 -13.37 4.74 1.86
CA VAL A 185 -13.14 6.11 2.35
C VAL A 185 -13.31 7.16 1.23
N PRO A 186 -12.64 7.09 0.07
CA PRO A 186 -12.90 8.01 -1.03
C PRO A 186 -14.34 7.91 -1.57
N VAL A 187 -14.96 6.72 -1.58
CA VAL A 187 -16.37 6.57 -1.98
C VAL A 187 -17.29 7.35 -1.05
N LEU A 188 -17.16 7.16 0.27
CA LEU A 188 -17.92 7.93 1.28
C LEU A 188 -17.65 9.42 1.16
N TRP A 189 -16.41 9.81 0.85
CA TRP A 189 -16.07 11.19 0.59
C TRP A 189 -16.83 11.76 -0.62
N PHE A 190 -16.94 11.05 -1.74
CA PHE A 190 -17.74 11.50 -2.89
C PHE A 190 -19.23 11.61 -2.55
N LEU A 191 -19.78 10.61 -1.83
CA LEU A 191 -21.20 10.55 -1.49
C LEU A 191 -21.66 11.67 -0.55
N THR A 192 -20.76 12.21 0.27
CA THR A 192 -21.10 13.21 1.31
C THR A 192 -20.91 14.67 0.87
N ARG A 193 -20.50 14.94 -0.38
CA ARG A 193 -20.12 16.29 -0.82
C ARG A 193 -21.24 17.04 -1.53
N GLN A 194 -21.48 18.27 -1.08
CA GLN A 194 -22.61 19.14 -1.46
C GLN A 194 -22.60 19.71 -2.90
N ARG A 195 -21.58 19.44 -3.74
CA ARG A 195 -21.47 19.98 -5.13
C ARG A 195 -21.61 18.88 -6.19
N PRO A 196 -22.83 18.37 -6.46
CA PRO A 196 -23.03 17.08 -7.11
C PRO A 196 -22.38 16.98 -8.50
N VAL A 197 -22.63 17.90 -9.44
CA VAL A 197 -22.21 17.70 -10.84
C VAL A 197 -20.69 17.65 -11.03
N ALA A 198 -19.94 18.59 -10.43
CA ALA A 198 -18.48 18.59 -10.53
C ALA A 198 -17.86 17.39 -9.78
N ASN A 199 -18.45 17.00 -8.64
CA ASN A 199 -18.01 15.85 -7.87
C ASN A 199 -18.28 14.53 -8.60
N TRP A 200 -19.40 14.40 -9.33
CA TRP A 200 -19.70 13.19 -10.11
C TRP A 200 -18.78 13.02 -11.30
N ARG A 201 -18.39 14.11 -11.98
CA ARG A 201 -17.36 14.04 -13.03
C ARG A 201 -16.02 13.59 -12.46
N LEU A 202 -15.61 14.18 -11.34
CA LEU A 202 -14.38 13.77 -10.65
C LEU A 202 -14.46 12.32 -10.18
N ALA A 203 -15.60 11.88 -9.65
CA ALA A 203 -15.85 10.50 -9.23
C ALA A 203 -15.72 9.55 -10.42
N GLY A 204 -16.31 9.89 -11.57
CA GLY A 204 -16.16 9.11 -12.81
C GLY A 204 -14.70 8.97 -13.25
N THR A 205 -13.95 10.08 -13.28
CA THR A 205 -12.52 10.05 -13.63
C THR A 205 -11.70 9.29 -12.59
N TRP A 206 -12.00 9.46 -11.30
CA TRP A 206 -11.31 8.77 -10.22
C TRP A 206 -11.58 7.25 -10.25
N SER A 207 -12.82 6.85 -10.52
CA SER A 207 -13.20 5.44 -10.70
C SER A 207 -12.44 4.83 -11.86
N LEU A 208 -12.36 5.52 -13.01
CA LEU A 208 -11.55 5.07 -14.14
C LEU A 208 -10.07 4.94 -13.78
N ALA A 209 -9.49 5.95 -13.14
CA ALA A 209 -8.09 5.95 -12.73
C ALA A 209 -7.77 4.82 -11.74
N SER A 210 -8.68 4.57 -10.79
CA SER A 210 -8.56 3.49 -9.81
C SER A 210 -8.68 2.13 -10.47
N LEU A 211 -9.67 1.93 -11.34
CA LEU A 211 -9.83 0.67 -12.09
C LEU A 211 -8.59 0.35 -12.95
N LEU A 212 -8.04 1.35 -13.65
CA LEU A 212 -6.80 1.19 -14.40
C LEU A 212 -5.62 0.84 -13.48
N GLY A 213 -5.51 1.50 -12.32
CA GLY A 213 -4.50 1.21 -11.32
C GLY A 213 -4.59 -0.21 -10.74
N MET A 214 -5.79 -0.79 -10.70
CA MET A 214 -6.04 -2.13 -10.18
C MET A 214 -6.07 -3.23 -11.26
N ALA A 215 -6.17 -2.86 -12.53
CA ALA A 215 -6.40 -3.80 -13.63
C ALA A 215 -5.35 -4.92 -13.69
N TRP A 216 -4.09 -4.59 -13.37
CA TRP A 216 -2.97 -5.53 -13.40
C TRP A 216 -3.10 -6.69 -12.40
N TRP A 217 -3.84 -6.50 -11.30
CA TRP A 217 -4.06 -7.56 -10.31
C TRP A 217 -5.50 -8.07 -10.26
N LEU A 218 -6.49 -7.29 -10.70
CA LEU A 218 -7.89 -7.73 -10.77
C LEU A 218 -8.06 -8.91 -11.75
N ALA A 219 -7.37 -8.88 -12.89
CA ALA A 219 -7.43 -9.96 -13.87
C ALA A 219 -6.96 -11.32 -13.30
N PRO A 220 -5.74 -11.44 -12.73
CA PRO A 220 -5.30 -12.69 -12.10
C PRO A 220 -6.11 -13.06 -10.85
N LEU A 221 -6.61 -12.09 -10.09
CA LEU A 221 -7.52 -12.36 -8.96
C LEU A 221 -8.83 -13.02 -9.44
N SER A 222 -9.37 -12.56 -10.57
CA SER A 222 -10.58 -13.13 -11.17
C SER A 222 -10.37 -14.56 -11.63
N LEU A 223 -9.21 -14.84 -12.25
CA LEU A 223 -8.82 -16.21 -12.61
C LEU A 223 -8.66 -17.09 -11.38
N GLN A 224 -8.04 -16.57 -10.32
CA GLN A 224 -7.89 -17.28 -9.05
C GLN A 224 -9.23 -17.58 -8.37
N GLY A 225 -10.19 -16.66 -8.40
CA GLY A 225 -11.54 -16.93 -7.89
C GLY A 225 -12.27 -18.03 -8.65
N ARG A 226 -11.96 -18.22 -9.94
CA ARG A 226 -12.59 -19.23 -10.80
C ARG A 226 -11.92 -20.60 -10.73
N TYR A 227 -10.60 -20.64 -10.71
CA TYR A 227 -9.81 -21.87 -10.83
C TYR A 227 -9.09 -22.26 -9.54
N GLY A 228 -8.93 -21.32 -8.62
CA GLY A 228 -8.23 -21.52 -7.35
C GLY A 228 -9.03 -22.35 -6.36
N PHE A 229 -8.32 -22.91 -5.39
CA PHE A 229 -8.90 -23.66 -4.29
C PHE A 229 -9.53 -22.71 -3.25
N ALA A 230 -10.74 -23.02 -2.78
CA ALA A 230 -11.44 -22.25 -1.75
C ALA A 230 -10.85 -22.54 -0.34
N PHE A 231 -9.63 -22.04 -0.09
CA PHE A 231 -8.90 -22.27 1.15
C PHE A 231 -9.56 -21.64 2.40
N THR A 232 -10.45 -20.65 2.21
CA THR A 232 -11.14 -19.95 3.31
C THR A 232 -12.05 -20.84 4.15
N ARG A 233 -12.38 -22.05 3.71
CA ARG A 233 -13.12 -23.04 4.52
C ARG A 233 -12.24 -23.76 5.55
N TYR A 234 -10.93 -23.58 5.48
CA TYR A 234 -9.93 -24.29 6.28
C TYR A 234 -9.01 -23.36 7.07
N THR A 235 -9.37 -22.07 7.13
CA THR A 235 -8.65 -20.99 7.84
C THR A 235 -9.63 -20.25 8.72
#